data_AF-A0A8H7UFK8-F1
#
_entry.id   AF-A0A8H7UFK8-F1
#
_cell.length_a   1.000
_cell.length_b   1.000
_cell.length_c   1.000
_cell.angle_alpha   90.00
_cell.angle_beta   90.00
_cell.angle_gamma   90.00
#
_symmetry.space_group_name_H-M   'P 1'
#
loop_
_entity.id
_entity.type
_entity.pdbx_description
1 polymer ?
#
loop_
_entity_poly.entity_id
_entity_poly.type
_entity_poly.pdbx_seq_one_letter_code
_entity_poly.pdbx_strand_id
1 'polypeptide(L)'
;MSLFSIQSTKTVAMSQARPTPSKMRAWRLNRLGPFDETLRLVRDFEVPSEPLRAGQILVRITSAGLNPIDYKTPGMDLSGAAVSVGPDVSDIKAGDKVLARIDLTKDTHGALSDKVYNKGGSGGVGSFGIQIAKILSCHVTKSCSTAKSSLCTELGADEVIDYRTTVVVAHLKQGGPSYDVIVDNVGNLTSKLFSACSDILVPEGKFVCVAVTPNLSTLKTIVKGKLLPRFLGSSACRLSCTLLETIMRT
;
A
#
# COMPACT_ATOMS: atom_id res chain seq x y z
N MET A 1 1.38 14.99 -28.65
CA MET A 1 1.86 15.85 -27.55
C MET A 1 0.70 16.73 -27.13
N SER A 2 0.18 16.55 -25.92
CA SER A 2 -0.93 17.36 -25.40
C SER A 2 -0.43 18.17 -24.22
N LEU A 3 -0.42 19.50 -24.34
CA LEU A 3 -0.15 20.42 -23.24
C LEU A 3 -1.42 20.60 -22.41
N PHE A 4 -1.31 20.40 -21.09
CA PHE A 4 -2.33 20.85 -20.13
C PHE A 4 -1.94 22.23 -19.60
N SER A 5 -2.82 23.21 -19.76
CA SER A 5 -2.67 24.54 -19.17
C SER A 5 -3.11 24.49 -17.70
N ILE A 6 -2.16 24.65 -16.78
CA ILE A 6 -2.46 24.83 -15.36
C ILE A 6 -2.88 26.28 -15.17
N GLN A 7 -4.15 26.51 -14.86
CA GLN A 7 -4.62 27.83 -14.45
C GLN A 7 -3.86 28.27 -13.20
N SER A 8 -3.27 29.47 -13.27
CA SER A 8 -2.50 30.11 -12.19
C SER A 8 -3.24 30.06 -10.86
N THR A 9 -2.74 29.27 -9.91
CA THR A 9 -3.21 29.29 -8.54
C THR A 9 -2.67 30.55 -7.88
N LYS A 10 -3.58 31.39 -7.36
CA LYS A 10 -3.23 32.55 -6.52
C LYS A 10 -2.21 32.11 -5.49
N THR A 11 -1.03 32.74 -5.51
CA THR A 11 -0.01 32.60 -4.47
C THR A 11 -0.62 33.06 -3.15
N VAL A 12 -1.07 32.13 -2.33
CA VAL A 12 -1.40 32.42 -0.94
C VAL A 12 -0.07 32.71 -0.25
N ALA A 13 0.11 33.96 0.20
CA ALA A 13 1.27 34.37 0.98
C ALA A 13 1.54 33.35 2.09
N MET A 14 2.79 32.91 2.23
CA MET A 14 3.20 31.99 3.29
C MET A 14 2.79 32.57 4.64
N SER A 15 1.81 31.94 5.30
CA SER A 15 1.47 32.34 6.67
C SER A 15 2.71 32.12 7.54
N GLN A 16 3.05 33.10 8.38
CA GLN A 16 4.11 32.95 9.37
C GLN A 16 4.01 31.58 10.07
N ALA A 17 5.16 30.91 10.23
CA ALA A 17 5.21 29.59 10.85
C ALA A 17 4.55 29.63 12.22
N ARG A 18 3.39 28.98 12.35
CA ARG A 18 2.66 28.93 13.62
C ARG A 18 3.57 28.24 14.65
N PRO A 19 3.73 28.79 15.86
CA PRO A 19 4.56 28.16 16.88
C PRO A 19 4.10 26.72 17.15
N THR A 20 5.05 25.87 17.53
CA THR A 20 4.78 24.49 17.94
C THR A 20 4.11 24.52 19.32
N PRO A 21 2.89 23.98 19.47
CA PRO A 21 2.27 23.90 20.79
C PRO A 21 3.02 22.88 21.66
N SER A 22 2.93 23.01 22.98
CA SER A 22 3.43 21.98 23.91
C SER A 22 2.56 20.73 23.90
N LYS A 23 1.26 20.88 23.61
CA LYS A 23 0.27 19.79 23.57
C LYS A 23 -0.28 19.57 22.17
N MET A 24 -0.62 18.33 21.87
CA MET A 24 -1.31 17.91 20.65
C MET A 24 -2.37 16.87 20.93
N ARG A 25 -3.24 16.68 19.94
CA ARG A 25 -4.17 15.54 19.92
C ARG A 25 -3.49 14.37 19.21
N ALA A 26 -3.69 13.16 19.74
CA ALA A 26 -3.14 11.94 19.18
C ALA A 26 -4.08 10.77 19.43
N TRP A 27 -4.26 9.92 18.43
CA TRP A 27 -4.86 8.61 18.65
C TRP A 27 -3.82 7.67 19.25
N ARG A 28 -4.10 7.15 20.44
CA ARG A 28 -3.22 6.26 21.19
C ARG A 28 -3.82 4.87 21.28
N LEU A 29 -3.01 3.88 20.90
CA LEU A 29 -3.29 2.48 21.19
C LEU A 29 -2.67 2.14 22.55
N ASN A 30 -3.52 1.93 23.56
CA ASN A 30 -3.02 1.73 24.94
C ASN A 30 -2.60 0.29 25.24
N ARG A 31 -3.16 -0.67 24.52
CA ARG A 31 -2.85 -2.11 24.60
C ARG A 31 -3.25 -2.80 23.31
N LEU A 32 -2.75 -4.02 23.08
CA LEU A 32 -3.23 -4.85 21.96
C LEU A 32 -4.66 -5.34 22.24
N GLY A 33 -5.51 -5.30 21.22
CA GLY A 33 -6.91 -5.74 21.31
C GLY A 33 -7.83 -5.03 20.30
N PRO A 34 -9.15 -5.25 20.40
CA PRO A 34 -10.15 -4.57 19.57
C PRO A 34 -10.03 -3.03 19.65
N PHE A 35 -10.15 -2.33 18.53
CA PHE A 35 -9.91 -0.88 18.48
C PHE A 35 -10.93 -0.03 19.25
N ASP A 36 -12.18 -0.46 19.27
CA ASP A 36 -13.23 0.12 20.11
C ASP A 36 -12.87 0.10 21.60
N GLU A 37 -12.10 -0.90 22.05
CA GLU A 37 -11.61 -0.98 23.42
C GLU A 37 -10.25 -0.32 23.66
N THR A 38 -9.38 -0.29 22.65
CA THR A 38 -7.95 -0.01 22.83
C THR A 38 -7.47 1.30 22.23
N LEU A 39 -8.16 1.82 21.23
CA LEU A 39 -7.82 3.06 20.53
C LEU A 39 -8.57 4.24 21.17
N ARG A 40 -7.85 5.27 21.59
CA ARG A 40 -8.42 6.45 22.25
C ARG A 40 -7.86 7.72 21.66
N LEU A 41 -8.71 8.72 21.45
CA LEU A 41 -8.25 10.07 21.11
C LEU A 41 -7.83 10.78 22.40
N VAL A 42 -6.53 10.95 22.59
CA VAL A 42 -5.95 11.75 23.66
C VAL A 42 -5.85 13.19 23.16
N ARG A 43 -6.41 14.14 23.91
CA ARG A 43 -6.48 15.54 23.45
C ARG A 43 -5.30 16.41 23.88
N ASP A 44 -4.65 16.03 24.98
CA ASP A 44 -3.57 16.79 25.64
C ASP A 44 -2.28 15.97 25.73
N PHE A 45 -1.92 15.34 24.61
CA PHE A 45 -0.69 14.55 24.49
C PHE A 45 0.52 15.48 24.33
N GLU A 46 1.66 15.13 24.90
CA GLU A 46 2.89 15.94 24.74
C GLU A 46 3.35 15.91 23.28
N VAL A 47 3.66 17.07 22.72
CA VAL A 47 4.39 17.14 21.46
C VAL A 47 5.81 16.62 21.72
N PRO A 48 6.37 15.74 20.87
CA PRO A 48 7.77 15.33 20.99
C PRO A 48 8.67 16.57 21.03
N SER A 49 9.32 16.77 22.16
CA SER A 49 10.08 17.98 22.44
C SER A 49 11.54 17.83 22.01
N GLU A 50 12.14 18.96 21.62
CA GLU A 50 13.57 19.11 21.37
C GLU A 50 14.44 18.76 22.61
N PRO A 51 15.73 18.40 22.43
CA PRO A 51 16.42 18.27 21.14
C PRO A 51 16.06 16.98 20.40
N LEU A 52 15.80 17.09 19.10
CA LEU A 52 15.66 15.94 18.21
C LEU A 52 16.98 15.16 18.12
N ARG A 53 16.90 13.83 18.00
CA ARG A 53 18.08 12.99 17.74
C ARG A 53 18.56 13.19 16.30
N ALA A 54 19.83 12.85 16.06
CA ALA A 54 20.40 12.86 14.71
C ALA A 54 19.54 12.05 13.73
N GLY A 55 19.30 12.60 12.54
CA GLY A 55 18.47 11.98 11.51
C GLY A 55 16.95 12.03 11.76
N GLN A 56 16.47 12.71 12.81
CA GLN A 56 15.03 12.87 13.07
C GLN A 56 14.51 14.20 12.53
N ILE A 57 13.22 14.23 12.18
CA ILE A 57 12.48 15.46 11.90
C ILE A 57 11.18 15.48 12.71
N LEU A 58 10.76 16.65 13.19
CA LEU A 58 9.44 16.84 13.77
C LEU A 58 8.48 17.31 12.67
N VAL A 59 7.37 16.62 12.50
CA VAL A 59 6.40 16.92 11.44
C VAL A 59 5.07 17.34 12.03
N ARG A 60 4.55 18.48 11.58
CA ARG A 60 3.15 18.86 11.79
C ARG A 60 2.30 18.09 10.79
N ILE A 61 1.72 16.99 11.26
CA ILE A 61 0.91 16.10 10.42
C ILE A 61 -0.36 16.83 9.99
N THR A 62 -0.59 16.88 8.68
CA THR A 62 -1.83 17.38 8.07
C THR A 62 -2.78 16.24 7.78
N SER A 63 -2.27 15.09 7.34
CA SER A 63 -3.06 13.91 7.03
C SER A 63 -2.27 12.63 7.30
N ALA A 64 -2.97 11.56 7.63
CA ALA A 64 -2.42 10.23 7.79
C ALA A 64 -3.21 9.22 6.96
N GLY A 65 -2.53 8.23 6.39
CA GLY A 65 -3.15 7.14 5.65
C GLY A 65 -3.74 6.09 6.58
N LEU A 66 -4.91 5.55 6.22
CA LEU A 66 -5.41 4.30 6.80
C LEU A 66 -5.20 3.15 5.84
N ASN A 67 -4.52 2.12 6.32
CA ASN A 67 -4.08 0.96 5.59
C ASN A 67 -4.61 -0.32 6.23
N PRO A 68 -4.78 -1.40 5.43
CA PRO A 68 -5.11 -2.71 5.97
C PRO A 68 -4.09 -3.28 6.95
N ILE A 69 -2.89 -2.71 7.09
CA ILE A 69 -1.90 -3.14 8.10
C ILE A 69 -2.10 -2.43 9.44
N ASP A 70 -2.86 -1.34 9.48
CA ASP A 70 -2.98 -0.51 10.69
C ASP A 70 -3.65 -1.25 11.85
N TYR A 71 -4.45 -2.29 11.59
CA TYR A 71 -4.97 -3.19 12.65
C TYR A 71 -3.86 -3.87 13.45
N LYS A 72 -2.67 -4.04 12.85
CA LYS A 72 -1.48 -4.57 13.53
C LYS A 72 -0.60 -3.44 14.04
N THR A 73 -0.40 -2.41 13.22
CA THR A 73 0.58 -1.35 13.51
C THR A 73 0.09 -0.03 12.89
N PRO A 74 -0.65 0.79 13.66
CA PRO A 74 -1.33 1.95 13.11
C PRO A 74 -0.41 3.13 12.81
N GLY A 75 -0.76 3.88 11.77
CA GLY A 75 -0.22 5.21 11.51
C GLY A 75 1.14 5.17 10.81
N MET A 76 1.30 4.31 9.81
CA MET A 76 2.58 4.19 9.09
C MET A 76 2.84 5.31 8.09
N ASP A 77 1.81 5.92 7.49
CA ASP A 77 1.96 6.89 6.41
C ASP A 77 1.39 8.25 6.81
N LEU A 78 2.14 9.32 6.55
CA LEU A 78 1.75 10.68 6.88
C LEU A 78 2.13 11.68 5.79
N SER A 79 1.40 12.79 5.75
CA SER A 79 1.81 14.00 5.05
C SER A 79 1.68 15.22 5.97
N GLY A 80 2.57 16.20 5.78
CA GLY A 80 2.60 17.38 6.63
C GLY A 80 3.71 18.35 6.27
N ALA A 81 4.07 19.18 7.23
CA ALA A 81 5.21 20.09 7.11
C ALA A 81 6.25 19.79 8.20
N ALA A 82 7.52 19.75 7.82
CA ALA A 82 8.63 19.72 8.78
C ALA A 82 8.58 21.00 9.63
N VAL A 83 8.67 20.84 10.94
CA VAL A 83 8.63 21.93 11.93
C VAL A 83 10.02 22.19 12.48
N SER A 84 10.76 21.12 12.74
CA SER A 84 12.16 21.17 13.12
C SER A 84 12.88 19.93 12.61
N VAL A 85 14.20 20.03 12.50
CA VAL A 85 15.08 18.98 11.99
C VAL A 85 16.20 18.76 12.99
N GLY A 86 16.50 17.50 13.26
CA GLY A 86 17.58 17.11 14.15
C GLY A 86 18.95 17.24 13.48
N PRO A 87 20.03 16.97 14.24
CA PRO A 87 21.38 16.98 13.71
C PRO A 87 21.55 16.09 12.48
N ASP A 88 22.43 16.48 11.56
CA ASP A 88 22.82 15.72 10.36
C ASP A 88 21.71 15.49 9.32
N VAL A 89 20.54 16.11 9.47
CA VAL A 89 19.52 16.19 8.41
C VAL A 89 19.82 17.40 7.53
N SER A 90 20.31 17.17 6.30
CA SER A 90 20.71 18.24 5.37
C SER A 90 19.78 18.41 4.17
N ASP A 91 18.96 17.40 3.88
CA ASP A 91 18.08 17.32 2.70
C ASP A 91 16.66 17.87 2.97
N ILE A 92 16.33 18.13 4.24
CA ILE A 92 15.04 18.67 4.68
C ILE A 92 15.29 19.87 5.61
N LYS A 93 14.46 20.92 5.49
CA LYS A 93 14.44 22.06 6.42
C LYS A 93 13.03 22.32 6.98
N ALA A 94 12.97 23.04 8.09
CA ALA A 94 11.71 23.53 8.63
C ALA A 94 10.91 24.30 7.56
N GLY A 95 9.61 24.01 7.47
CA GLY A 95 8.70 24.53 6.46
C GLY A 95 8.51 23.63 5.23
N ASP A 96 9.40 22.67 4.99
CA ASP A 96 9.27 21.76 3.84
C ASP A 96 8.03 20.86 3.98
N LYS A 97 7.31 20.68 2.86
CA LYS A 97 6.22 19.71 2.78
C LYS A 97 6.80 18.31 2.63
N VAL A 98 6.35 17.39 3.46
CA VAL A 98 6.86 16.01 3.50
C VAL A 98 5.72 15.00 3.32
N LEU A 99 6.04 13.91 2.62
CA LEU A 99 5.31 12.66 2.62
C LEU A 99 6.25 11.60 3.20
N ALA A 100 5.84 10.92 4.25
CA ALA A 100 6.72 9.99 4.96
C ALA A 100 6.01 8.67 5.28
N ARG A 101 6.80 7.60 5.25
CA ARG A 101 6.46 6.31 5.84
C ARG A 101 7.34 6.09 7.06
N ILE A 102 6.74 5.72 8.18
CA ILE A 102 7.44 5.42 9.43
C ILE A 102 8.13 4.06 9.31
N ASP A 103 9.38 4.01 9.77
CA ASP A 103 10.17 2.79 9.84
C ASP A 103 9.86 2.03 11.12
N LEU A 104 9.07 0.96 11.00
CA LEU A 104 8.65 0.11 12.11
C LEU A 104 9.80 -0.66 12.78
N THR A 105 10.98 -0.71 12.17
CA THR A 105 12.16 -1.35 12.79
C THR A 105 12.85 -0.45 13.81
N LYS A 106 12.48 0.83 13.84
CA LYS A 106 13.01 1.83 14.77
C LYS A 106 11.97 2.19 15.81
N ASP A 107 12.44 2.55 17.00
CA ASP A 107 11.61 2.97 18.13
C ASP A 107 10.96 4.34 17.81
N THR A 108 9.87 4.28 17.05
CA THR A 108 9.19 5.43 16.43
C THR A 108 7.70 5.38 16.77
N HIS A 109 7.15 6.54 17.13
CA HIS A 109 5.74 6.67 17.47
C HIS A 109 4.93 6.88 16.17
N GLY A 110 3.87 6.10 15.99
CA GLY A 110 2.99 6.16 14.80
C GLY A 110 2.33 7.52 14.60
N ALA A 111 1.96 7.83 13.36
CA ALA A 111 1.39 9.10 12.95
C ALA A 111 -0.12 9.00 12.70
N LEU A 112 -0.94 9.05 13.75
CA LEU A 112 -2.38 9.23 13.58
C LEU A 112 -2.77 10.68 13.86
N SER A 113 -3.31 11.34 12.83
CA SER A 113 -3.77 12.74 12.84
C SER A 113 -5.23 12.87 13.27
N ASP A 114 -5.64 14.08 13.67
CA ASP A 114 -7.05 14.45 13.89
C ASP A 114 -7.92 14.35 12.63
N LYS A 115 -7.29 14.48 11.46
CA LYS A 115 -7.93 14.33 10.15
C LYS A 115 -7.45 13.04 9.53
N VAL A 116 -8.22 11.99 9.77
CA VAL A 116 -8.02 10.69 9.15
C VAL A 116 -8.93 10.60 7.93
N TYR A 117 -8.34 10.57 6.74
CA TYR A 117 -9.11 10.27 5.53
C TYR A 117 -9.21 8.76 5.39
N ASN A 118 -10.39 8.22 5.72
CA ASN A 118 -10.71 6.82 5.52
C ASN A 118 -11.22 6.62 4.09
N LYS A 119 -10.46 5.90 3.26
CA LYS A 119 -10.97 5.27 2.04
C LYS A 119 -10.86 3.75 2.14
N GLY A 120 -11.54 3.18 3.13
CA GLY A 120 -11.64 1.75 3.35
C GLY A 120 -12.78 1.17 2.51
N GLY A 121 -12.42 0.45 1.45
CA GLY A 121 -13.43 -0.22 0.64
C GLY A 121 -12.96 -0.78 -0.70
N SER A 122 -11.73 -1.30 -0.76
CA SER A 122 -11.06 -1.94 -1.91
C SER A 122 -10.52 -1.02 -3.02
N GLY A 123 -9.19 -0.89 -3.12
CA GLY A 123 -8.56 -0.45 -4.38
C GLY A 123 -7.27 0.38 -4.31
N GLY A 124 -6.61 0.60 -3.17
CA GLY A 124 -5.38 1.42 -3.13
C GLY A 124 -4.28 0.90 -4.06
N VAL A 125 -3.63 -0.20 -3.66
CA VAL A 125 -2.58 -0.82 -4.49
C VAL A 125 -3.09 -1.26 -5.86
N GLY A 126 -4.33 -1.78 -5.94
CA GLY A 126 -4.92 -2.23 -7.20
C GLY A 126 -5.17 -1.12 -8.22
N SER A 127 -5.57 0.08 -7.80
CA SER A 127 -5.82 1.22 -8.72
C SER A 127 -4.53 1.84 -9.24
N PHE A 128 -3.51 1.95 -8.38
CA PHE A 128 -2.17 2.33 -8.83
C PHE A 128 -1.56 1.25 -9.72
N GLY A 129 -1.78 -0.03 -9.41
CA GLY A 129 -1.33 -1.16 -10.22
C GLY A 129 -1.83 -1.09 -11.67
N ILE A 130 -3.11 -0.77 -11.88
CA ILE A 130 -3.66 -0.55 -13.24
C ILE A 130 -2.89 0.58 -13.93
N GLN A 131 -2.82 1.76 -13.31
CA GLN A 131 -2.22 2.94 -13.94
C GLN A 131 -0.73 2.75 -14.24
N ILE A 132 0.04 2.13 -13.34
CA ILE A 132 1.46 1.81 -13.56
C ILE A 132 1.60 0.83 -14.73
N ALA A 133 0.82 -0.26 -14.75
CA ALA A 133 0.86 -1.22 -15.84
C ALA A 133 0.50 -0.58 -17.19
N LYS A 134 -0.44 0.36 -17.22
CA LYS A 134 -0.76 1.13 -18.44
C LYS A 134 0.35 2.08 -18.87
N ILE A 135 1.04 2.74 -17.94
CA ILE A 135 2.25 3.54 -18.25
C ILE A 135 3.34 2.66 -18.87
N LEU A 136 3.45 1.41 -18.42
CA LEU A 136 4.35 0.40 -18.98
C LEU A 136 3.82 -0.26 -20.26
N SER A 137 2.72 0.24 -20.83
CA SER A 137 2.09 -0.27 -22.05
C SER A 137 1.63 -1.73 -21.97
N CYS A 138 1.33 -2.22 -20.76
CA CYS A 138 0.79 -3.57 -20.57
C CYS A 138 -0.72 -3.64 -20.89
N HIS A 139 -1.18 -4.84 -21.24
CA HIS A 139 -2.60 -5.21 -21.17
C HIS A 139 -2.97 -5.55 -19.74
N VAL A 140 -4.10 -5.04 -19.25
CA VAL A 140 -4.53 -5.13 -17.85
C VAL A 140 -5.91 -5.76 -17.75
N THR A 141 -5.96 -7.00 -17.26
CA THR A 141 -7.19 -7.66 -16.82
C THR A 141 -7.33 -7.51 -15.29
N LYS A 142 -8.44 -6.93 -14.83
CA LYS A 142 -8.70 -6.67 -13.40
C LYS A 142 -9.97 -7.37 -12.91
N SER A 143 -9.86 -8.15 -11.84
CA SER A 143 -11.04 -8.60 -11.10
C SER A 143 -11.47 -7.59 -10.03
N CYS A 144 -12.75 -7.29 -9.93
CA CYS A 144 -13.33 -6.43 -8.89
C CYS A 144 -14.80 -6.78 -8.62
N SER A 145 -15.43 -6.13 -7.63
CA SER A 145 -16.88 -6.22 -7.44
C SER A 145 -17.61 -5.40 -8.50
N THR A 146 -18.86 -5.75 -8.82
CA THR A 146 -19.77 -4.97 -9.69
C THR A 146 -19.70 -3.46 -9.47
N ALA A 147 -19.74 -3.00 -8.21
CA ALA A 147 -19.73 -1.58 -7.86
C ALA A 147 -18.45 -0.81 -8.24
N LYS A 148 -17.41 -1.50 -8.73
CA LYS A 148 -16.08 -0.93 -9.02
C LYS A 148 -15.63 -1.16 -10.45
N SER A 149 -16.47 -1.78 -11.28
CA SER A 149 -16.11 -2.08 -12.66
C SER A 149 -15.82 -0.81 -13.44
N SER A 150 -16.71 0.18 -13.38
CA SER A 150 -16.55 1.48 -14.04
C SER A 150 -15.25 2.16 -13.66
N LEU A 151 -14.91 2.19 -12.36
CA LEU A 151 -13.65 2.77 -11.88
C LEU A 151 -12.43 2.03 -12.46
N CYS A 152 -12.45 0.70 -12.54
CA CYS A 152 -11.31 -0.05 -13.09
C CYS A 152 -11.11 0.25 -14.59
N THR A 153 -12.20 0.35 -15.34
CA THR A 153 -12.17 0.76 -16.75
C THR A 153 -11.68 2.19 -16.91
N GLU A 154 -12.16 3.14 -16.11
CA GLU A 154 -11.70 4.55 -16.12
C GLU A 154 -10.20 4.68 -15.84
N LEU A 155 -9.65 3.83 -14.96
CA LEU A 155 -8.22 3.80 -14.67
C LEU A 155 -7.37 3.16 -15.78
N GLY A 156 -8.01 2.57 -16.80
CA GLY A 156 -7.36 2.02 -17.99
C GLY A 156 -7.26 0.50 -18.03
N ALA A 157 -8.01 -0.25 -17.20
CA ALA A 157 -8.08 -1.70 -17.36
C ALA A 157 -8.74 -2.05 -18.71
N ASP A 158 -8.08 -2.89 -19.51
CA ASP A 158 -8.57 -3.34 -20.82
C ASP A 158 -9.71 -4.34 -20.66
N GLU A 159 -9.65 -5.15 -19.60
CA GLU A 159 -10.67 -6.13 -19.26
C GLU A 159 -11.01 -6.08 -17.77
N VAL A 160 -12.30 -6.16 -17.45
CA VAL A 160 -12.79 -6.13 -16.07
C VAL A 160 -13.68 -7.34 -15.81
N ILE A 161 -13.29 -8.14 -14.81
CA ILE A 161 -14.02 -9.34 -14.39
C ILE A 161 -14.75 -9.04 -13.08
N ASP A 162 -16.08 -9.09 -13.10
CA ASP A 162 -16.85 -9.03 -11.87
C ASP A 162 -16.82 -10.39 -11.16
N TYR A 163 -16.05 -10.48 -10.07
CA TYR A 163 -15.90 -11.74 -9.34
C TYR A 163 -17.20 -12.20 -8.65
N ARG A 164 -18.23 -11.35 -8.56
CA ARG A 164 -19.53 -11.70 -7.97
C ARG A 164 -20.41 -12.49 -8.93
N THR A 165 -20.19 -12.34 -10.23
CA THR A 165 -21.00 -12.95 -11.28
C THR A 165 -20.20 -13.94 -12.11
N THR A 166 -18.87 -13.81 -12.13
CA THR A 166 -17.98 -14.63 -12.95
C THR A 166 -16.92 -15.33 -12.10
N VAL A 167 -16.69 -16.61 -12.37
CA VAL A 167 -15.60 -17.38 -11.74
C VAL A 167 -14.27 -16.98 -12.38
N VAL A 168 -13.54 -16.09 -11.71
CA VAL A 168 -12.29 -15.46 -12.20
C VAL A 168 -11.30 -16.48 -12.78
N VAL A 169 -11.03 -17.59 -12.09
CA VAL A 169 -10.04 -18.59 -12.56
C VAL A 169 -10.49 -19.27 -13.84
N ALA A 170 -11.79 -19.57 -13.98
CA ALA A 170 -12.30 -20.20 -15.19
C ALA A 170 -12.21 -19.24 -16.38
N HIS A 171 -12.46 -17.95 -16.14
CA HIS A 171 -12.33 -16.88 -17.13
C HIS A 171 -10.89 -16.69 -17.59
N LEU A 172 -9.94 -16.55 -16.65
CA LEU A 172 -8.53 -16.32 -16.97
C LEU A 172 -7.84 -17.48 -17.70
N LYS A 173 -8.39 -18.69 -17.61
CA LYS A 173 -7.89 -19.87 -18.35
C LYS A 173 -8.39 -19.94 -19.79
N GLN A 174 -9.37 -19.13 -20.17
CA GLN A 174 -9.87 -19.11 -21.54
C GLN A 174 -8.74 -18.64 -22.47
N GLY A 175 -8.41 -19.44 -23.48
CA GLY A 175 -7.29 -19.16 -24.39
C GLY A 175 -5.92 -19.70 -23.95
N GLY A 176 -5.83 -20.33 -22.77
CA GLY A 176 -4.60 -20.91 -22.25
C GLY A 176 -3.64 -19.88 -21.63
N PRO A 177 -2.41 -20.29 -21.30
CA PRO A 177 -1.45 -19.44 -20.61
C PRO A 177 -1.07 -18.22 -21.45
N SER A 178 -1.36 -17.02 -20.94
CA SER A 178 -1.28 -15.77 -21.71
C SER A 178 -0.82 -14.56 -20.88
N TYR A 179 -0.64 -14.72 -19.56
CA TYR A 179 -0.24 -13.62 -18.67
C TYR A 179 1.23 -13.74 -18.25
N ASP A 180 1.96 -12.62 -18.28
CA ASP A 180 3.35 -12.56 -17.77
C ASP A 180 3.41 -12.39 -16.25
N VAL A 181 2.41 -11.75 -15.66
CA VAL A 181 2.39 -11.47 -14.22
C VAL A 181 0.97 -11.53 -13.66
N ILE A 182 0.84 -12.16 -12.49
CA ILE A 182 -0.34 -12.06 -11.63
C ILE A 182 0.07 -11.33 -10.36
N VAL A 183 -0.67 -10.27 -10.02
CA VAL A 183 -0.51 -9.54 -8.75
C VAL A 183 -1.72 -9.83 -7.86
N ASP A 184 -1.51 -10.61 -6.81
CA ASP A 184 -2.52 -10.95 -5.82
C ASP A 184 -2.45 -10.00 -4.61
N ASN A 185 -3.45 -9.13 -4.51
CA ASN A 185 -3.65 -8.21 -3.39
C ASN A 185 -4.63 -8.74 -2.33
N VAL A 186 -5.31 -9.86 -2.59
CA VAL A 186 -6.21 -10.51 -1.63
C VAL A 186 -5.41 -11.33 -0.64
N GLY A 187 -4.32 -11.94 -1.10
CA GLY A 187 -3.32 -12.54 -0.23
C GLY A 187 -3.67 -13.92 0.31
N ASN A 188 -4.50 -14.65 -0.43
CA ASN A 188 -4.87 -16.01 -0.11
C ASN A 188 -4.08 -16.97 -1.01
N LEU A 189 -2.87 -17.33 -0.59
CA LEU A 189 -2.00 -18.28 -1.30
C LEU A 189 -2.54 -19.72 -1.31
N THR A 190 -3.59 -20.00 -0.54
CA THR A 190 -4.37 -21.25 -0.64
C THR A 190 -5.58 -21.12 -1.57
N SER A 191 -5.74 -19.97 -2.25
CA SER A 191 -6.84 -19.76 -3.18
C SER A 191 -6.65 -20.55 -4.46
N LYS A 192 -7.79 -20.80 -5.13
CA LYS A 192 -7.84 -21.42 -6.45
C LYS A 192 -6.98 -20.70 -7.49
N LEU A 193 -6.70 -19.40 -7.29
CA LEU A 193 -5.89 -18.60 -8.22
C LEU A 193 -4.41 -19.02 -8.18
N PHE A 194 -3.81 -19.19 -7.00
CA PHE A 194 -2.42 -19.64 -6.90
C PHE A 194 -2.25 -21.06 -7.42
N SER A 195 -3.17 -21.98 -7.09
CA SER A 195 -3.09 -23.36 -7.60
C SER A 195 -3.27 -23.45 -9.11
N ALA A 196 -4.00 -22.51 -9.73
CA ALA A 196 -4.25 -22.47 -11.16
C ALA A 196 -3.23 -21.63 -11.95
N CYS A 197 -2.24 -21.03 -11.29
CA CYS A 197 -1.37 -20.03 -11.93
C CYS A 197 -0.58 -20.60 -13.12
N SER A 198 -0.23 -21.89 -13.12
CA SER A 198 0.46 -22.57 -14.23
C SER A 198 -0.35 -22.61 -15.52
N ASP A 199 -1.68 -22.57 -15.40
CA ASP A 199 -2.59 -22.67 -16.55
C ASP A 199 -2.97 -21.27 -17.07
N ILE A 200 -2.55 -20.22 -16.36
CA ILE A 200 -2.86 -18.81 -16.65
C ILE A 200 -1.59 -18.06 -17.08
N LEU A 201 -0.47 -18.33 -16.41
CA LEU A 201 0.81 -17.68 -16.65
C LEU A 201 1.63 -18.41 -17.70
N VAL A 202 2.28 -17.66 -18.60
CA VAL A 202 3.31 -18.19 -19.50
C VAL A 202 4.44 -18.87 -18.70
N PRO A 203 5.28 -19.74 -19.31
CA PRO A 203 6.27 -20.54 -18.57
C PRO A 203 7.23 -19.75 -17.65
N GLU A 204 7.56 -18.50 -18.02
CA GLU A 204 8.41 -17.58 -17.25
C GLU A 204 7.61 -16.53 -16.45
N GLY A 205 6.29 -16.63 -16.46
CA GLY A 205 5.40 -15.71 -15.78
C GLY A 205 5.54 -15.78 -14.25
N LYS A 206 5.23 -14.67 -13.58
CA LYS A 206 5.46 -14.48 -12.14
C LYS A 206 4.15 -14.31 -11.39
N PHE A 207 4.03 -14.99 -10.26
CA PHE A 207 2.97 -14.76 -9.28
C PHE A 207 3.52 -13.92 -8.13
N VAL A 208 3.03 -12.69 -8.03
CA VAL A 208 3.42 -11.72 -7.01
C VAL A 208 2.30 -11.60 -5.98
N CYS A 209 2.62 -11.86 -4.72
CA CYS A 209 1.66 -11.74 -3.63
C CYS A 209 1.99 -10.52 -2.76
N VAL A 210 1.08 -9.55 -2.69
CA VAL A 210 1.28 -8.27 -2.00
C VAL A 210 0.90 -8.35 -0.53
N ALA A 211 -0.16 -9.10 -0.21
CA ALA A 211 -0.59 -9.36 1.15
C ALA A 211 -0.40 -10.85 1.43
N VAL A 212 0.17 -11.22 2.57
CA VAL A 212 0.24 -12.62 2.99
C VAL A 212 -0.20 -12.70 4.43
N THR A 213 -1.19 -13.55 4.71
CA THR A 213 -1.56 -13.87 6.09
C THR A 213 -0.61 -14.94 6.61
N PRO A 214 0.23 -14.66 7.62
CA PRO A 214 1.18 -15.64 8.13
C PRO A 214 0.42 -16.71 8.91
N ASN A 215 0.37 -17.92 8.35
CA ASN A 215 -0.09 -19.12 9.04
C ASN A 215 0.72 -20.34 8.54
N LEU A 216 0.65 -21.44 9.28
CA LEU A 216 1.45 -22.64 8.98
C LEU A 216 1.16 -23.20 7.59
N SER A 217 -0.09 -23.14 7.13
CA SER A 217 -0.48 -23.56 5.78
C SER A 217 0.18 -22.70 4.71
N THR A 218 0.21 -21.39 4.91
CA THR A 218 0.82 -20.43 3.99
C THR A 218 2.34 -20.59 3.95
N LEU A 219 2.98 -20.83 5.10
CA LEU A 219 4.41 -21.15 5.16
C LEU A 219 4.72 -22.44 4.41
N LYS A 220 3.93 -23.50 4.61
CA LYS A 220 4.05 -24.76 3.85
C LYS A 220 3.91 -24.53 2.35
N THR A 221 2.97 -23.69 1.92
CA THR A 221 2.78 -23.34 0.50
C THR A 221 3.98 -22.57 -0.07
N ILE A 222 4.52 -21.60 0.66
CA ILE A 222 5.72 -20.84 0.23
C ILE A 222 6.92 -21.78 0.12
N VAL A 223 7.14 -22.63 1.12
CA VAL A 223 8.24 -23.60 1.14
C VAL A 223 8.12 -24.57 -0.03
N LYS A 224 6.93 -25.16 -0.25
CA LYS A 224 6.69 -26.04 -1.41
C LYS A 224 6.92 -25.31 -2.74
N GLY A 225 6.38 -24.10 -2.90
CA GLY A 225 6.51 -23.30 -4.13
C GLY A 225 7.94 -22.83 -4.45
N LYS A 226 8.81 -22.72 -3.43
CA LYS A 226 10.22 -22.32 -3.61
C LYS A 226 11.20 -23.49 -3.70
N LEU A 227 10.94 -24.59 -3.00
CA LEU A 227 11.91 -25.67 -2.80
C LEU A 227 11.55 -26.98 -3.50
N LEU A 228 10.27 -27.22 -3.80
CA LEU A 228 9.85 -28.49 -4.39
C LEU A 228 10.00 -28.43 -5.92
N PRO A 229 10.69 -29.40 -6.55
CA PRO A 229 10.79 -29.47 -8.01
C PRO A 229 9.42 -29.51 -8.69
N ARG A 230 9.31 -28.87 -9.87
CA ARG A 230 8.05 -28.74 -10.64
C ARG A 230 7.33 -30.07 -10.86
N PHE A 231 8.06 -31.17 -11.07
CA PHE A 231 7.49 -32.50 -11.31
C PHE A 231 6.94 -33.20 -10.05
N LEU A 232 7.20 -32.68 -8.84
CA LEU A 232 6.71 -33.22 -7.56
C LEU A 232 5.48 -32.47 -7.02
N GLY A 233 4.82 -31.65 -7.85
CA GLY A 233 3.59 -30.97 -7.48
C GLY A 233 3.78 -29.59 -6.83
N SER A 234 4.92 -28.94 -7.05
CA SER A 234 4.99 -27.48 -6.87
C SER A 234 4.13 -26.80 -7.92
N SER A 235 3.44 -25.70 -7.54
CA SER A 235 2.85 -24.80 -8.53
C SER A 235 3.96 -24.37 -9.52
N ALA A 236 3.71 -24.49 -10.83
CA ALA A 236 4.76 -24.34 -11.84
C ALA A 236 5.35 -22.92 -11.92
N CYS A 237 4.73 -21.95 -11.25
CA CYS A 237 5.10 -20.55 -11.25
C CYS A 237 6.07 -20.19 -10.12
N ARG A 238 7.06 -19.32 -10.42
CA ARG A 238 7.95 -18.76 -9.39
C ARG A 238 7.16 -17.81 -8.50
N LEU A 239 6.94 -18.22 -7.24
CA LEU A 239 6.33 -17.37 -6.23
C LEU A 239 7.33 -16.30 -5.74
N SER A 240 7.00 -15.04 -5.97
CA SER A 240 7.72 -13.87 -5.45
C SER A 240 6.85 -13.20 -4.38
N CYS A 241 7.27 -13.30 -3.12
CA CYS A 241 6.73 -12.48 -2.04
C CYS A 241 7.60 -11.24 -1.96
N THR A 242 7.19 -10.15 -2.61
CA THR A 242 7.97 -8.91 -2.63
C THR A 242 7.02 -7.73 -2.66
N LEU A 243 7.36 -6.68 -1.91
CA LEU A 243 6.65 -5.42 -1.91
C LEU A 243 7.06 -4.66 -3.19
N LEU A 244 6.22 -4.67 -4.24
CA LEU A 244 6.27 -3.82 -5.48
C LEU A 244 7.57 -3.73 -6.32
N GLU A 245 8.76 -4.03 -5.80
CA GLU A 245 10.06 -3.86 -6.49
C GLU A 245 10.21 -4.73 -7.74
N THR A 246 9.51 -5.87 -7.81
CA THR A 246 9.56 -6.79 -8.96
C THR A 246 8.85 -6.24 -10.20
N ILE A 247 7.85 -5.36 -10.03
CA ILE A 247 7.05 -4.81 -11.16
C ILE A 247 7.84 -3.73 -11.91
N MET A 248 8.79 -3.06 -11.25
CA MET A 248 9.55 -1.95 -11.82
C MET A 248 10.86 -2.38 -12.52
N ARG A 249 11.17 -3.68 -12.55
CA ARG A 249 12.43 -4.24 -13.11
C ARG A 249 12.23 -5.14 -14.34
N THR A 250 11.01 -5.24 -14.85
CA THR A 250 10.66 -5.87 -16.13
C THR A 250 10.33 -4.78 -17.12
#